data_AF-A0A2V8K076-F1
#
_entry.id   AF-A0A2V8K076-F1
#
_cell.length_a   1.000
_cell.length_b   1.000
_cell.length_c   1.000
_cell.angle_alpha   90.00
_cell.angle_beta   90.00
_cell.angle_gamma   90.00
#
_symmetry.space_group_name_H-M   'P 1'
#
loop_
_entity.id
_entity.type
_entity.pdbx_description
1 polymer ?
#
loop_
_entity_poly.entity_id
_entity_poly.type
_entity_poly.pdbx_seq_one_letter_code
_entity_poly.pdbx_strand_id
1 'polypeptide(L)'
;MRAIFFGLISMVSLPFLAQGQSTLSFPRAIQPSELGTSGFAVVNPGTDNATATFTLYKADGTIGAVSTQTVPRRGQISKLGSELFPSATNAGWVEATSTSYGLQGFWLGGDFVNFADGADAAASSPELILPIVTPRSEIHIANTGTSRVTVVMRLYGEEGFELAPVAVQSIPPKGFFKAESSALFPSPNLATATHVKLTCVNPFAATVIVRDFIAGPSWAVANAVPSSLPATNINFPNVVDGPLSAANYRSVLGITNLSANPNDVTITFTSEDGLLVRSIQRTIPANGAIRDIVRNLFGITDLFLNGWVKVTGLLPITGFVAYADTVAGEVAIVPTQSEPQANLLFAHIADLPPWLTGLALLNTGSRAANIEIFALAPDGSLIGGAENVATARFALPAGTKTSKLLSQWIPQTQTRTSDGGFIYVRSDVPVYGIELFFSRSLLILSNVAAGKIVPGITYVPPPPR
;
A
#
# COMPACT_ATOMS: atom_id res chain seq x y z
N MET A 1 -26.73 -23.34 67.32
CA MET A 1 -25.45 -23.05 66.63
C MET A 1 -25.31 -24.01 65.47
N ARG A 2 -25.61 -23.57 64.24
CA ARG A 2 -25.42 -24.34 63.01
C ARG A 2 -24.47 -23.53 62.13
N ALA A 3 -23.29 -24.09 61.86
CA ALA A 3 -22.26 -23.49 61.03
C ALA A 3 -22.70 -23.53 59.56
N ILE A 4 -22.67 -22.37 58.91
CA ILE A 4 -22.93 -22.21 57.47
C ILE A 4 -21.58 -22.33 56.76
N PHE A 5 -21.43 -23.39 55.97
CA PHE A 5 -20.31 -23.58 55.05
C PHE A 5 -20.44 -22.61 53.86
N PHE A 6 -19.47 -21.72 53.68
CA PHE A 6 -19.30 -20.94 52.46
C PHE A 6 -18.57 -21.78 51.41
N GLY A 7 -19.27 -22.16 50.34
CA GLY A 7 -18.68 -22.76 49.15
C GLY A 7 -18.10 -21.68 48.24
N LEU A 8 -16.78 -21.69 48.07
CA LEU A 8 -16.05 -20.86 47.11
C LEU A 8 -16.22 -21.48 45.72
N ILE A 9 -16.99 -20.85 44.84
CA ILE A 9 -17.07 -21.22 43.41
C ILE A 9 -15.86 -20.60 42.71
N SER A 10 -14.90 -21.43 42.28
CA SER A 10 -13.85 -20.99 41.36
C SER A 10 -14.43 -20.94 39.94
N MET A 11 -14.64 -19.72 39.44
CA MET A 11 -14.82 -19.50 38.00
C MET A 11 -13.48 -19.70 37.31
N VAL A 12 -13.31 -20.85 36.67
CA VAL A 12 -12.22 -21.08 35.70
C VAL A 12 -12.56 -20.26 34.45
N SER A 13 -11.97 -19.08 34.33
CA SER A 13 -11.96 -18.31 33.08
C SER A 13 -11.06 -19.04 32.07
N LEU A 14 -11.66 -19.84 31.20
CA LEU A 14 -10.96 -20.35 30.03
C LEU A 14 -10.59 -19.15 29.13
N PRO A 15 -9.32 -19.00 28.73
CA PRO A 15 -8.96 -17.99 27.75
C PRO A 15 -9.64 -18.36 26.43
N PHE A 16 -10.50 -17.48 25.92
CA PHE A 16 -10.89 -17.52 24.51
C PHE A 16 -9.61 -17.36 23.69
N LEU A 17 -9.08 -18.46 23.16
CA LEU A 17 -8.12 -18.40 22.07
C LEU A 17 -8.86 -17.80 20.88
N ALA A 18 -8.73 -16.48 20.70
CA ALA A 18 -9.03 -15.86 19.42
C ALA A 18 -8.11 -16.52 18.40
N GLN A 19 -8.64 -17.47 17.62
CA GLN A 19 -7.95 -18.07 16.50
C GLN A 19 -7.58 -16.92 15.54
N GLY A 20 -6.29 -16.66 15.35
CA GLY A 20 -5.86 -15.57 14.48
C GLY A 20 -6.34 -15.84 13.05
N GLN A 21 -7.21 -14.98 12.54
CA GLN A 21 -7.77 -15.08 11.20
C GLN A 21 -7.17 -13.97 10.32
N SER A 22 -6.91 -14.26 9.04
CA SER A 22 -6.62 -13.24 8.03
C SER A 22 -7.89 -12.88 7.26
N THR A 23 -8.14 -11.58 7.11
CA THR A 23 -9.15 -11.01 6.20
C THR A 23 -8.49 -9.93 5.37
N LEU A 24 -8.46 -10.12 4.06
CA LEU A 24 -7.86 -9.22 3.09
C LEU A 24 -8.99 -8.62 2.24
N SER A 25 -9.15 -7.29 2.29
CA SER A 25 -10.20 -6.58 1.56
C SER A 25 -9.63 -5.86 0.35
N PHE A 26 -10.15 -6.15 -0.84
CA PHE A 26 -9.77 -5.47 -2.09
C PHE A 26 -10.99 -4.69 -2.60
N PRO A 27 -11.15 -3.43 -2.17
CA PRO A 27 -12.41 -2.70 -2.34
C PRO A 27 -12.68 -2.25 -3.78
N ARG A 28 -11.71 -2.38 -4.70
CA ARG A 28 -11.95 -2.08 -6.11
C ARG A 28 -13.08 -2.97 -6.64
N ALA A 29 -14.04 -2.32 -7.28
CA ALA A 29 -15.13 -2.99 -7.98
C ALA A 29 -14.69 -3.37 -9.39
N ILE A 30 -14.54 -4.66 -9.64
CA ILE A 30 -13.98 -5.23 -10.86
C ILE A 30 -15.12 -5.68 -11.76
N GLN A 31 -15.14 -5.23 -13.01
CA GLN A 31 -16.07 -5.71 -14.03
C GLN A 31 -15.67 -7.12 -14.52
N PRO A 32 -16.62 -7.94 -15.01
CA PRO A 32 -16.31 -9.25 -15.58
C PRO A 32 -15.24 -9.19 -16.68
N SER A 33 -15.27 -8.15 -17.52
CA SER A 33 -14.27 -7.93 -18.58
C SER A 33 -12.87 -7.61 -18.06
N GLU A 34 -12.75 -7.15 -16.81
CA GLU A 34 -11.48 -6.78 -16.17
C GLU A 34 -10.88 -7.95 -15.37
N LEU A 35 -11.60 -9.07 -15.21
CA LEU A 35 -11.10 -10.23 -14.46
C LEU A 35 -9.83 -10.83 -15.07
N GLY A 36 -9.71 -10.78 -16.41
CA GLY A 36 -8.51 -11.23 -17.12
C GLY A 36 -7.30 -10.30 -16.96
N THR A 37 -7.51 -9.08 -16.46
CA THR A 37 -6.47 -8.06 -16.26
C THR A 37 -6.49 -7.48 -14.85
N SER A 38 -6.99 -8.28 -13.90
CA SER A 38 -6.92 -8.00 -12.47
C SER A 38 -6.24 -9.18 -11.79
N GLY A 39 -5.07 -8.96 -11.19
CA GLY A 39 -4.29 -9.99 -10.50
C GLY A 39 -4.41 -9.89 -8.98
N PHE A 40 -4.32 -11.02 -8.30
CA PHE A 40 -4.29 -11.12 -6.85
C PHE A 40 -3.13 -12.00 -6.41
N ALA A 41 -2.28 -11.46 -5.54
CA ALA A 41 -1.19 -12.15 -4.89
C ALA A 41 -1.49 -12.29 -3.39
N VAL A 42 -1.27 -13.47 -2.82
CA VAL A 42 -1.34 -13.69 -1.37
C VAL A 42 -0.10 -14.44 -0.92
N VAL A 43 0.62 -13.85 0.04
CA VAL A 43 1.80 -14.44 0.67
C VAL A 43 1.42 -15.03 2.02
N ASN A 44 1.94 -16.23 2.29
CA ASN A 44 1.82 -16.91 3.57
C ASN A 44 3.20 -17.01 4.24
N PRO A 45 3.52 -16.13 5.22
CA PRO A 45 4.77 -16.22 5.96
C PRO A 45 4.79 -17.37 6.98
N GLY A 46 3.66 -18.05 7.19
CA GLY A 46 3.52 -19.15 8.15
C GLY A 46 4.24 -20.43 7.75
N THR A 47 4.39 -21.33 8.72
CA THR A 47 5.07 -22.63 8.55
C THR A 47 4.20 -23.71 7.93
N ASP A 48 2.89 -23.50 7.87
CA ASP A 48 1.91 -24.45 7.34
C ASP A 48 1.20 -23.86 6.12
N ASN A 49 0.70 -24.72 5.23
CA ASN A 49 -0.12 -24.27 4.11
C ASN A 49 -1.39 -23.60 4.65
N ALA A 50 -1.76 -22.46 4.08
CA ALA A 50 -2.98 -21.76 4.42
C ALA A 50 -4.07 -22.04 3.37
N THR A 51 -5.32 -22.11 3.80
CA THR A 51 -6.47 -22.17 2.89
C THR A 51 -7.12 -20.79 2.83
N ALA A 52 -6.98 -20.09 1.70
CA ALA A 52 -7.60 -18.79 1.47
C ALA A 52 -8.87 -18.95 0.63
N THR A 53 -9.99 -18.47 1.15
CA THR A 53 -11.27 -18.41 0.43
C THR A 53 -11.45 -17.00 -0.13
N PHE A 54 -11.42 -16.86 -1.44
CA PHE A 54 -11.72 -15.64 -2.16
C PHE A 54 -13.21 -15.60 -2.49
N THR A 55 -13.88 -14.52 -2.12
CA THR A 55 -15.30 -14.29 -2.41
C THR A 55 -15.43 -13.00 -3.20
N LEU A 56 -16.07 -13.09 -4.37
CA LEU A 56 -16.47 -11.94 -5.17
C LEU A 56 -17.89 -11.55 -4.76
N TYR A 57 -18.05 -10.39 -4.11
CA TYR A 57 -19.36 -9.87 -3.70
C TYR A 57 -19.88 -8.85 -4.71
N LYS A 58 -21.16 -8.98 -5.09
CA LYS A 58 -21.85 -8.06 -6.01
C LYS A 58 -22.22 -6.75 -5.31
N ALA A 59 -22.71 -5.77 -6.09
CA ALA A 59 -23.11 -4.46 -5.57
C ALA A 59 -24.20 -4.54 -4.47
N ASP A 60 -25.10 -5.53 -4.58
CA ASP A 60 -26.15 -5.81 -3.60
C ASP A 60 -25.66 -6.57 -2.35
N GLY A 61 -24.39 -6.97 -2.33
CA GLY A 61 -23.77 -7.73 -1.24
C GLY A 61 -23.93 -9.24 -1.31
N THR A 62 -24.67 -9.75 -2.29
CA THR A 62 -24.79 -11.19 -2.48
C THR A 62 -23.53 -11.74 -3.18
N ILE A 63 -23.25 -13.01 -2.94
CA ILE A 63 -22.09 -13.69 -3.51
C ILE A 63 -22.27 -13.84 -5.02
N GLY A 64 -21.30 -13.34 -5.79
CA GLY A 64 -21.21 -13.53 -7.23
C GLY A 64 -20.42 -14.79 -7.61
N ALA A 65 -19.30 -15.05 -6.91
CA ALA A 65 -18.47 -16.24 -7.09
C ALA A 65 -17.60 -16.50 -5.85
N VAL A 66 -17.14 -17.74 -5.69
CA VAL A 66 -16.24 -18.17 -4.62
C VAL A 66 -15.14 -19.04 -5.20
N SER A 67 -13.93 -18.87 -4.70
CA SER A 67 -12.76 -19.68 -5.06
C SER A 67 -11.98 -20.02 -3.81
N THR A 68 -11.57 -21.28 -3.64
CA THR A 68 -10.71 -21.70 -2.53
C THR A 68 -9.33 -22.03 -3.07
N GLN A 69 -8.29 -21.44 -2.48
CA GLN A 69 -6.91 -21.59 -2.90
C GLN A 69 -6.03 -22.03 -1.73
N THR A 70 -5.11 -22.95 -2.00
CA THR A 70 -4.06 -23.29 -1.04
C THR A 70 -2.88 -22.35 -1.25
N VAL A 71 -2.56 -21.54 -0.24
CA VAL A 71 -1.34 -20.72 -0.21
C VAL A 71 -0.22 -21.53 0.44
N PRO A 72 0.83 -21.91 -0.30
CA PRO A 72 1.91 -22.73 0.25
C PRO A 72 2.53 -22.09 1.48
N ARG A 73 2.98 -22.90 2.45
CA ARG A 73 3.79 -22.43 3.57
C ARG A 73 4.99 -21.64 3.06
N ARG A 74 5.31 -20.52 3.71
CA ARG A 74 6.43 -19.64 3.33
C ARG A 74 6.41 -19.26 1.84
N GLY A 75 5.25 -19.30 1.20
CA GLY A 75 5.09 -19.23 -0.24
C GLY A 75 4.04 -18.19 -0.62
N GLN A 76 3.72 -18.17 -1.90
CA GLN A 76 2.83 -17.20 -2.51
C GLN A 76 1.95 -17.86 -3.56
N ILE A 77 0.73 -17.38 -3.70
CA ILE A 77 -0.08 -17.61 -4.91
C ILE A 77 -0.24 -16.28 -5.64
N SER A 78 -0.24 -16.34 -6.97
CA SER A 78 -0.57 -15.23 -7.87
C SER A 78 -1.60 -15.74 -8.87
N LYS A 79 -2.77 -15.11 -8.92
CA LYS A 79 -3.87 -15.54 -9.79
C LYS A 79 -4.59 -14.34 -10.40
N LEU A 80 -4.96 -14.45 -11.68
CA LEU A 80 -5.90 -13.53 -12.29
C LEU A 80 -7.30 -13.73 -11.71
N GLY A 81 -8.10 -12.67 -11.72
CA GLY A 81 -9.51 -12.72 -11.37
C GLY A 81 -10.27 -13.73 -12.23
N SER A 82 -9.89 -13.91 -13.48
CA SER A 82 -10.46 -14.92 -14.40
C SER A 82 -10.07 -16.36 -14.03
N GLU A 83 -8.93 -16.57 -13.37
CA GLU A 83 -8.55 -17.88 -12.83
C GLU A 83 -9.29 -18.18 -11.53
N LEU A 84 -9.48 -17.17 -10.68
CA LEU A 84 -10.22 -17.32 -9.41
C LEU A 84 -11.72 -17.49 -9.67
N PHE A 85 -12.28 -16.74 -10.61
CA PHE A 85 -13.72 -16.64 -10.87
C PHE A 85 -14.06 -16.82 -12.37
N PRO A 86 -13.75 -17.99 -12.98
CA PRO A 86 -13.89 -18.18 -14.42
C PRO A 86 -15.32 -18.05 -14.96
N SER A 87 -16.32 -18.18 -14.10
CA SER A 87 -17.74 -18.08 -14.46
C SER A 87 -18.42 -16.82 -13.90
N ALA A 88 -17.67 -15.86 -13.36
CA ALA A 88 -18.26 -14.63 -12.86
C ALA A 88 -18.78 -13.75 -14.02
N THR A 89 -20.08 -13.47 -13.99
CA THR A 89 -20.78 -12.63 -14.98
C THR A 89 -21.16 -11.26 -14.44
N ASN A 90 -20.90 -10.99 -13.16
CA ASN A 90 -21.27 -9.76 -12.48
C ASN A 90 -20.03 -9.03 -11.98
N ALA A 91 -20.13 -7.70 -11.91
CA ALA A 91 -19.10 -6.91 -11.25
C ALA A 91 -19.10 -7.16 -9.73
N GLY A 92 -17.92 -7.08 -9.11
CA GLY A 92 -17.79 -7.29 -7.67
C GLY A 92 -16.47 -6.81 -7.10
N TRP A 93 -16.44 -6.68 -5.78
CA TRP A 93 -15.20 -6.52 -5.01
C TRP A 93 -14.81 -7.86 -4.41
N VAL A 94 -13.53 -8.03 -4.07
CA VAL A 94 -12.99 -9.32 -3.61
C VAL A 94 -12.57 -9.23 -2.14
N GLU A 95 -13.02 -10.20 -1.36
CA GLU A 95 -12.53 -10.47 0.00
C GLU A 95 -11.84 -11.83 0.03
N ALA A 96 -10.65 -11.91 0.62
CA ALA A 96 -9.99 -13.18 0.89
C ALA A 96 -9.92 -13.44 2.39
N THR A 97 -10.46 -14.57 2.85
CA THR A 97 -10.45 -14.97 4.25
C THR A 97 -9.69 -16.28 4.46
N SER A 98 -8.94 -16.40 5.55
CA SER A 98 -8.26 -17.63 5.95
C SER A 98 -8.24 -17.77 7.46
N THR A 99 -8.38 -18.99 7.97
CA THR A 99 -8.16 -19.30 9.39
C THR A 99 -6.68 -19.24 9.78
N SER A 100 -5.77 -19.14 8.80
CA SER A 100 -4.36 -18.86 9.05
C SER A 100 -4.16 -17.36 9.26
N TYR A 101 -3.46 -17.02 10.33
CA TYR A 101 -3.10 -15.65 10.65
C TYR A 101 -1.92 -15.14 9.80
N GLY A 102 -1.87 -13.83 9.58
CA GLY A 102 -0.70 -13.15 9.01
C GLY A 102 -0.49 -13.29 7.51
N LEU A 103 -1.49 -13.78 6.76
CA LEU A 103 -1.48 -13.66 5.30
C LEU A 103 -1.45 -12.19 4.88
N GLN A 104 -0.74 -11.90 3.80
CA GLN A 104 -0.60 -10.56 3.23
C GLN A 104 -1.01 -10.60 1.77
N GLY A 105 -1.75 -9.58 1.33
CA GLY A 105 -2.34 -9.53 -0.01
C GLY A 105 -1.91 -8.31 -0.81
N PHE A 106 -1.78 -8.49 -2.11
CA PHE A 106 -1.59 -7.44 -3.10
C PHE A 106 -2.53 -7.71 -4.28
N TRP A 107 -3.11 -6.67 -4.86
CA TRP A 107 -3.88 -6.79 -6.08
C TRP A 107 -3.38 -5.77 -7.10
N LEU A 108 -3.50 -6.11 -8.38
CA LEU A 108 -3.09 -5.29 -9.51
C LEU A 108 -4.25 -5.20 -10.50
N GLY A 109 -4.51 -4.03 -11.07
CA GLY A 109 -5.45 -3.87 -12.18
C GLY A 109 -4.86 -3.02 -13.29
N GLY A 110 -5.33 -3.22 -14.52
CA GLY A 110 -4.86 -2.46 -15.68
C GLY A 110 -5.12 -3.20 -16.97
N ASP A 111 -4.37 -2.88 -18.02
CA ASP A 111 -4.27 -3.70 -19.24
C ASP A 111 -2.92 -4.45 -19.33
N PHE A 112 -2.01 -4.17 -18.40
CA PHE A 112 -0.65 -4.73 -18.33
C PHE A 112 0.23 -4.41 -19.55
N VAL A 113 -0.17 -3.44 -20.37
CA VAL A 113 0.57 -2.97 -21.55
C VAL A 113 0.81 -1.46 -21.48
N ASN A 114 -0.24 -0.68 -21.26
CA ASN A 114 -0.20 0.79 -21.27
C ASN A 114 -0.38 1.39 -19.88
N PHE A 115 -1.11 0.73 -19.00
CA PHE A 115 -1.28 1.17 -17.61
C PHE A 115 -1.58 -0.03 -16.71
N ALA A 116 -1.01 -0.01 -15.51
CA ALA A 116 -1.44 -0.86 -14.41
C ALA A 116 -0.95 -0.27 -13.10
N ASP A 117 -1.77 -0.35 -12.06
CA ASP A 117 -1.33 -0.13 -10.69
C ASP A 117 -2.27 -0.90 -9.75
N GLY A 118 -1.84 -0.99 -8.50
CA GLY A 118 -2.36 -1.91 -7.53
C GLY A 118 -2.14 -1.40 -6.12
N ALA A 119 -2.62 -2.16 -5.15
CA ALA A 119 -2.35 -1.88 -3.76
C ALA A 119 -2.39 -3.16 -2.94
N ASP A 120 -1.94 -3.06 -1.70
CA ASP A 120 -2.16 -4.08 -0.69
C ASP A 120 -3.65 -4.21 -0.31
N ALA A 121 -3.96 -5.13 0.59
CA ALA A 121 -5.29 -5.23 1.18
C ALA A 121 -5.63 -3.96 1.97
N ALA A 122 -6.76 -3.33 1.66
CA ALA A 122 -7.17 -2.09 2.28
C ALA A 122 -7.59 -2.29 3.75
N ALA A 123 -7.29 -1.31 4.60
CA ALA A 123 -7.77 -1.28 5.96
C ALA A 123 -9.30 -1.10 6.01
N SER A 124 -9.92 -1.71 7.02
CA SER A 124 -11.35 -1.55 7.30
C SER A 124 -11.55 -0.72 8.55
N SER A 125 -12.20 0.44 8.44
CA SER A 125 -12.36 1.41 9.54
C SER A 125 -13.69 2.18 9.38
N PRO A 126 -14.31 2.65 10.48
CA PRO A 126 -15.46 3.58 10.40
C PRO A 126 -15.08 4.97 9.89
N GLU A 127 -13.81 5.35 9.98
CA GLU A 127 -13.30 6.61 9.43
C GLU A 127 -12.04 6.35 8.60
N LEU A 128 -12.07 6.79 7.34
CA LEU A 128 -11.02 6.59 6.35
C LEU A 128 -10.74 7.90 5.59
N ILE A 129 -9.50 8.08 5.17
CA ILE A 129 -9.05 9.20 4.36
C ILE A 129 -8.53 8.65 3.04
N LEU A 130 -9.13 9.06 1.92
CA LEU A 130 -8.53 8.88 0.61
C LEU A 130 -7.48 9.99 0.44
N PRO A 131 -6.19 9.68 0.47
CA PRO A 131 -5.14 10.68 0.62
C PRO A 131 -4.95 11.55 -0.62
N ILE A 132 -5.53 11.14 -1.75
CA ILE A 132 -5.52 11.87 -3.01
C ILE A 132 -6.89 11.79 -3.69
N VAL A 133 -7.29 12.88 -4.32
CA VAL A 133 -8.39 12.90 -5.30
C VAL A 133 -8.06 13.94 -6.37
N THR A 134 -8.45 13.64 -7.60
CA THR A 134 -8.32 14.51 -8.77
C THR A 134 -9.64 14.53 -9.56
N PRO A 135 -9.79 15.37 -10.59
CA PRO A 135 -10.98 15.38 -11.43
C PRO A 135 -11.29 14.05 -12.15
N ARG A 136 -10.28 13.18 -12.32
CA ARG A 136 -10.39 11.88 -13.02
C ARG A 136 -10.19 10.70 -12.06
N SER A 137 -10.59 10.86 -10.81
CA SER A 137 -10.52 9.81 -9.80
C SER A 137 -11.77 8.95 -9.78
N GLU A 138 -11.63 7.63 -9.81
CA GLU A 138 -12.69 6.67 -9.49
C GLU A 138 -12.56 6.25 -8.02
N ILE A 139 -13.60 6.49 -7.22
CA ILE A 139 -13.64 6.13 -5.80
C ILE A 139 -14.40 4.81 -5.66
N HIS A 140 -13.80 3.85 -4.96
CA HIS A 140 -14.41 2.56 -4.66
C HIS A 140 -14.53 2.34 -3.15
N ILE A 141 -15.69 1.87 -2.72
CA ILE A 141 -16.00 1.62 -1.30
C ILE A 141 -16.65 0.26 -1.18
N ALA A 142 -16.10 -0.61 -0.33
CA ALA A 142 -16.66 -1.91 0.00
C ALA A 142 -17.14 -1.92 1.45
N ASN A 143 -18.38 -2.36 1.67
CA ASN A 143 -18.87 -2.66 3.00
C ASN A 143 -18.30 -4.02 3.43
N THR A 144 -17.35 -4.01 4.35
CA THR A 144 -16.70 -5.24 4.83
C THR A 144 -17.55 -5.97 5.88
N GLY A 145 -18.59 -5.32 6.40
CA GLY A 145 -19.45 -5.83 7.47
C GLY A 145 -20.72 -6.55 7.00
N THR A 146 -21.46 -7.08 7.98
CA THR A 146 -22.74 -7.78 7.81
C THR A 146 -23.95 -6.87 8.03
N SER A 147 -23.73 -5.60 8.37
CA SER A 147 -24.75 -4.57 8.51
C SER A 147 -24.62 -3.54 7.40
N ARG A 148 -25.74 -2.92 6.99
CA ARG A 148 -25.73 -1.82 6.02
C ARG A 148 -24.89 -0.66 6.57
N VAL A 149 -24.10 -0.03 5.70
CA VAL A 149 -23.35 1.18 6.02
C VAL A 149 -23.95 2.37 5.29
N THR A 150 -23.87 3.55 5.91
CA THR A 150 -24.17 4.83 5.26
C THR A 150 -22.92 5.70 5.37
N VAL A 151 -22.17 5.78 4.28
CA VAL A 151 -20.89 6.48 4.22
C VAL A 151 -21.15 7.93 3.84
N VAL A 152 -20.63 8.85 4.64
CA VAL A 152 -20.63 10.29 4.35
C VAL A 152 -19.26 10.69 3.85
N MET A 153 -19.22 11.36 2.70
CA MET A 153 -18.01 11.69 1.96
C MET A 153 -17.86 13.21 1.88
N ARG A 154 -16.73 13.73 2.35
CA ARG A 154 -16.38 15.16 2.36
C ARG A 154 -15.14 15.41 1.52
N LEU A 155 -15.27 16.27 0.52
CA LEU A 155 -14.18 16.67 -0.36
C LEU A 155 -13.49 17.91 0.21
N TYR A 156 -12.17 17.84 0.44
CA TYR A 156 -11.40 18.94 1.01
C TYR A 156 -10.37 19.50 0.03
N GLY A 157 -10.06 20.79 0.19
CA GLY A 157 -8.94 21.48 -0.46
C GLY A 157 -7.73 21.64 0.47
N GLU A 158 -6.68 22.33 -0.02
CA GLU A 158 -5.45 22.60 0.73
C GLU A 158 -5.70 23.40 2.02
N GLU A 159 -6.64 24.36 1.97
CA GLU A 159 -7.01 25.20 3.12
C GLU A 159 -7.92 24.49 4.15
N GLY A 160 -8.30 23.24 3.90
CA GLY A 160 -9.13 22.45 4.82
C GLY A 160 -10.62 22.77 4.82
N PHE A 161 -11.08 23.60 3.87
CA PHE A 161 -12.50 23.82 3.61
C PHE A 161 -13.11 22.71 2.76
N GLU A 162 -14.38 22.38 3.03
CA GLU A 162 -15.17 21.50 2.16
C GLU A 162 -15.42 22.21 0.81
N LEU A 163 -15.06 21.55 -0.28
CA LEU A 163 -15.16 22.12 -1.63
C LEU A 163 -16.51 21.88 -2.31
N ALA A 164 -17.31 20.96 -1.78
CA ALA A 164 -18.61 20.56 -2.31
C ALA A 164 -19.54 20.15 -1.17
N PRO A 165 -20.87 20.18 -1.40
CA PRO A 165 -21.83 19.53 -0.51
C PRO A 165 -21.44 18.06 -0.25
N VAL A 166 -21.72 17.59 0.97
CA VAL A 166 -21.41 16.21 1.36
C VAL A 166 -22.15 15.20 0.48
N ALA A 167 -21.43 14.19 -0.01
CA ALA A 167 -22.03 13.07 -0.69
C ALA A 167 -22.35 11.96 0.32
N VAL A 168 -23.51 11.33 0.22
CA VAL A 168 -23.96 10.28 1.13
C VAL A 168 -24.34 9.05 0.33
N GLN A 169 -23.78 7.91 0.70
CA GLN A 169 -24.06 6.64 0.04
C GLN A 169 -24.43 5.55 1.03
N SER A 170 -25.57 4.88 0.78
CA SER A 170 -25.92 3.66 1.49
C SER A 170 -25.41 2.44 0.74
N ILE A 171 -24.73 1.53 1.44
CA ILE A 171 -24.13 0.33 0.85
C ILE A 171 -24.64 -0.90 1.63
N PRO A 172 -25.30 -1.88 0.97
CA PRO A 172 -25.75 -3.12 1.61
C PRO A 172 -24.62 -3.88 2.32
N PRO A 173 -24.92 -4.76 3.29
CA PRO A 173 -23.95 -5.70 3.86
C PRO A 173 -23.13 -6.39 2.77
N LYS A 174 -21.80 -6.42 2.85
CA LYS A 174 -20.91 -6.98 1.80
C LYS A 174 -21.07 -6.36 0.41
N GLY A 175 -21.88 -5.33 0.22
CA GLY A 175 -22.03 -4.63 -1.06
C GLY A 175 -20.88 -3.68 -1.34
N PHE A 176 -20.86 -3.10 -2.53
CA PHE A 176 -19.90 -2.05 -2.89
C PHE A 176 -20.58 -0.85 -3.54
N PHE A 177 -19.87 0.27 -3.54
CA PHE A 177 -20.17 1.46 -4.30
C PHE A 177 -18.95 1.88 -5.12
N LYS A 178 -19.19 2.39 -6.31
CA LYS A 178 -18.15 3.03 -7.13
C LYS A 178 -18.72 4.25 -7.86
N ALA A 179 -17.93 5.30 -7.97
CA ALA A 179 -18.26 6.46 -8.79
C ALA A 179 -17.02 7.30 -9.10
N GLU A 180 -17.09 8.02 -10.22
CA GLU A 180 -16.13 9.08 -10.55
C GLU A 180 -16.31 10.26 -9.58
N SER A 181 -15.20 10.90 -9.19
CA SER A 181 -15.18 12.04 -8.27
C SER A 181 -16.03 13.21 -8.79
N SER A 182 -16.02 13.44 -10.10
CA SER A 182 -16.82 14.46 -10.79
C SER A 182 -18.33 14.19 -10.77
N ALA A 183 -18.74 12.93 -10.69
CA ALA A 183 -20.14 12.56 -10.54
C ALA A 183 -20.60 12.64 -9.06
N LEU A 184 -19.71 12.30 -8.12
CA LEU A 184 -19.96 12.37 -6.68
C LEU A 184 -20.09 13.81 -6.16
N PHE A 185 -19.21 14.68 -6.65
CA PHE A 185 -19.13 16.07 -6.23
C PHE A 185 -19.36 16.95 -7.45
N PRO A 186 -20.62 17.28 -7.80
CA PRO A 186 -20.92 18.20 -8.88
C PRO A 186 -20.59 19.64 -8.45
N SER A 187 -19.91 20.40 -9.32
CA SER A 187 -19.56 21.82 -9.16
C SER A 187 -18.38 22.27 -8.27
N PRO A 188 -17.52 21.43 -7.65
CA PRO A 188 -16.29 21.90 -7.02
C PRO A 188 -15.21 22.21 -8.06
N ASN A 189 -14.30 23.10 -7.70
CA ASN A 189 -13.01 23.19 -8.39
C ASN A 189 -12.16 21.95 -8.03
N LEU A 190 -12.37 20.84 -8.74
CA LEU A 190 -11.60 19.59 -8.50
C LEU A 190 -10.10 19.75 -8.76
N ALA A 191 -9.65 20.85 -9.40
CA ALA A 191 -8.23 21.14 -9.54
C ALA A 191 -7.57 21.48 -8.19
N THR A 192 -8.33 22.03 -7.23
CA THR A 192 -7.84 22.35 -5.87
C THR A 192 -8.19 21.28 -4.84
N ALA A 193 -8.89 20.22 -5.24
CA ALA A 193 -9.22 19.11 -4.35
C ALA A 193 -7.97 18.30 -4.02
N THR A 194 -7.80 17.97 -2.74
CA THR A 194 -6.62 17.26 -2.25
C THR A 194 -6.96 15.85 -1.77
N HIS A 195 -7.99 15.70 -0.94
CA HIS A 195 -8.35 14.42 -0.32
C HIS A 195 -9.85 14.34 -0.05
N VAL A 196 -10.32 13.12 0.28
CA VAL A 196 -11.70 12.88 0.70
C VAL A 196 -11.70 12.21 2.08
N LYS A 197 -12.47 12.76 3.02
CA LYS A 197 -12.78 12.11 4.30
C LYS A 197 -14.06 11.30 4.18
N LEU A 198 -13.98 10.03 4.56
CA LEU A 198 -15.07 9.06 4.55
C LEU A 198 -15.42 8.70 5.99
N THR A 199 -16.67 8.87 6.41
CA THR A 199 -17.13 8.53 7.77
C THR A 199 -18.38 7.64 7.75
N CYS A 200 -18.42 6.69 8.68
CA CYS A 200 -19.57 5.83 8.96
C CYS A 200 -19.53 5.38 10.43
N VAL A 201 -20.63 4.79 10.91
CA VAL A 201 -20.67 4.13 12.24
C VAL A 201 -19.98 2.78 12.20
N ASN A 202 -20.18 2.01 11.12
CA ASN A 202 -19.64 0.67 10.96
C ASN A 202 -18.44 0.67 10.00
N PRO A 203 -17.48 -0.26 10.15
CA PRO A 203 -16.31 -0.32 9.29
C PRO A 203 -16.61 -0.60 7.82
N PHE A 204 -15.82 0.00 6.95
CA PHE A 204 -15.78 -0.24 5.51
C PHE A 204 -14.34 -0.10 5.02
N ALA A 205 -14.06 -0.55 3.81
CA ALA A 205 -12.77 -0.38 3.13
C ALA A 205 -12.94 0.50 1.89
N ALA A 206 -11.91 1.27 1.52
CA ALA A 206 -11.97 2.13 0.34
C ALA A 206 -10.61 2.24 -0.36
N THR A 207 -10.67 2.47 -1.67
CA THR A 207 -9.51 2.75 -2.51
C THR A 207 -9.90 3.78 -3.58
N VAL A 208 -8.93 4.55 -4.06
CA VAL A 208 -9.11 5.47 -5.17
C VAL A 208 -8.17 5.08 -6.30
N ILE A 209 -8.70 5.11 -7.52
CA ILE A 209 -7.91 5.04 -8.75
C ILE A 209 -7.83 6.44 -9.31
N VAL A 210 -6.63 6.98 -9.42
CA VAL A 210 -6.36 8.29 -10.01
C VAL A 210 -5.85 8.08 -11.43
N ARG A 211 -6.48 8.73 -12.41
CA ARG A 211 -6.04 8.65 -13.81
C ARG A 211 -5.32 9.91 -14.25
N ASP A 212 -4.24 9.73 -15.01
CA ASP A 212 -3.49 10.79 -15.67
C ASP A 212 -3.00 11.91 -14.72
N PHE A 213 -2.53 11.51 -13.54
CA PHE A 213 -1.99 12.44 -12.55
C PHE A 213 -0.50 12.64 -12.76
N ILE A 214 -0.04 13.88 -12.97
CA ILE A 214 1.35 14.24 -13.36
C ILE A 214 1.68 13.87 -14.81
N ALA A 215 1.42 12.63 -15.22
CA ALA A 215 1.64 12.13 -16.57
C ALA A 215 0.57 11.08 -16.95
N GLY A 216 0.37 10.83 -18.24
CA GLY A 216 -0.57 9.82 -18.72
C GLY A 216 -0.25 9.34 -20.15
N PRO A 217 -0.86 8.22 -20.60
CA PRO A 217 -1.93 7.47 -19.93
C PRO A 217 -1.45 6.75 -18.66
N SER A 218 -2.14 6.91 -17.53
CA SER A 218 -1.75 6.26 -16.27
C SER A 218 -2.92 5.90 -15.37
N TRP A 219 -2.72 4.84 -14.57
CA TRP A 219 -3.49 4.55 -13.36
C TRP A 219 -2.54 4.62 -12.18
N ALA A 220 -2.96 5.29 -11.11
CA ALA A 220 -2.28 5.25 -9.84
C ALA A 220 -3.30 4.94 -8.74
N VAL A 221 -3.04 3.92 -7.93
CA VAL A 221 -3.96 3.39 -6.92
C VAL A 221 -3.50 3.82 -5.53
N ALA A 222 -4.44 4.27 -4.70
CA ALA A 222 -4.18 4.56 -3.30
C ALA A 222 -5.31 4.00 -2.42
N ASN A 223 -4.94 3.12 -1.48
CA ASN A 223 -5.86 2.70 -0.43
C ASN A 223 -6.16 3.86 0.52
N ALA A 224 -7.38 3.89 1.06
CA ALA A 224 -7.73 4.82 2.12
C ALA A 224 -7.03 4.43 3.43
N VAL A 225 -6.63 5.44 4.20
CA VAL A 225 -5.93 5.25 5.47
C VAL A 225 -6.87 5.58 6.65
N PRO A 226 -6.87 4.80 7.75
CA PRO A 226 -7.65 5.14 8.93
C PRO A 226 -7.17 6.44 9.56
N SER A 227 -8.09 7.37 9.84
CA SER A 227 -7.75 8.64 10.51
C SER A 227 -7.34 8.45 11.97
N SER A 228 -7.69 7.30 12.56
CA SER A 228 -7.31 6.92 13.91
C SER A 228 -5.82 6.59 14.06
N LEU A 229 -5.04 6.55 12.98
CA LEU A 229 -3.59 6.38 13.03
C LEU A 229 -2.96 7.69 13.54
N PRO A 230 -2.37 7.71 14.75
CA PRO A 230 -1.91 8.95 15.39
C PRO A 230 -0.52 9.39 14.89
N ALA A 231 -0.18 9.12 13.63
CA ALA A 231 1.17 9.31 13.13
C ALA A 231 1.51 10.80 13.07
N THR A 232 2.49 11.23 13.88
CA THR A 232 3.06 12.58 13.86
C THR A 232 4.42 12.62 13.17
N ASN A 233 4.98 11.45 12.89
CA ASN A 233 6.25 11.27 12.19
C ASN A 233 6.00 10.29 11.05
N ILE A 234 6.23 10.73 9.83
CA ILE A 234 6.00 9.94 8.63
C ILE A 234 7.18 10.08 7.67
N ASN A 235 7.53 9.01 6.97
CA ASN A 235 8.69 8.92 6.09
C ASN A 235 8.30 8.45 4.69
N PHE A 236 9.01 8.98 3.71
CA PHE A 236 8.92 8.63 2.29
C PHE A 236 10.30 8.13 1.86
N PRO A 237 10.50 6.79 1.80
CA PRO A 237 11.83 6.19 1.62
C PRO A 237 12.56 6.54 0.33
N ASN A 238 11.84 7.06 -0.65
CA ASN A 238 12.37 7.45 -1.93
C ASN A 238 11.73 8.76 -2.40
N VAL A 239 12.51 9.59 -3.07
CA VAL A 239 12.08 10.76 -3.83
C VAL A 239 13.06 10.91 -4.98
N VAL A 240 12.53 11.10 -6.18
CA VAL A 240 13.31 11.33 -7.39
C VAL A 240 12.69 12.42 -8.25
N ASP A 241 13.49 13.34 -8.77
CA ASP A 241 13.04 14.42 -9.66
C ASP A 241 14.15 14.78 -10.66
N GLY A 242 13.78 15.05 -11.90
CA GLY A 242 14.71 15.45 -12.96
C GLY A 242 15.08 14.34 -13.94
N PRO A 243 15.83 14.69 -15.01
CA PRO A 243 16.20 13.76 -16.08
C PRO A 243 17.21 12.72 -15.60
N LEU A 244 16.98 11.46 -15.98
CA LEU A 244 17.93 10.37 -15.83
C LEU A 244 17.77 9.41 -17.01
N SER A 245 18.82 9.33 -17.84
CA SER A 245 18.78 8.59 -19.12
C SER A 245 17.63 9.10 -20.02
N ALA A 246 16.73 8.21 -20.48
CA ALA A 246 15.61 8.56 -21.34
C ALA A 246 14.35 9.04 -20.58
N ALA A 247 14.33 8.94 -19.25
CA ALA A 247 13.19 9.32 -18.40
C ALA A 247 13.38 10.72 -17.81
N ASN A 248 12.27 11.37 -17.47
CA ASN A 248 12.25 12.59 -16.69
C ASN A 248 11.30 12.46 -15.50
N TYR A 249 11.88 12.20 -14.34
CA TYR A 249 11.13 11.87 -13.15
C TYR A 249 10.52 13.09 -12.48
N ARG A 250 9.38 12.88 -11.85
CA ARG A 250 8.69 13.86 -11.02
C ARG A 250 8.19 13.20 -9.74
N SER A 251 8.46 13.81 -8.60
CA SER A 251 7.86 13.42 -7.32
C SER A 251 6.93 14.51 -6.81
N VAL A 252 5.66 14.18 -6.58
CA VAL A 252 4.68 15.04 -5.90
C VAL A 252 4.43 14.49 -4.50
N LEU A 253 4.66 15.33 -3.50
CA LEU A 253 4.43 15.02 -2.09
C LEU A 253 3.06 15.55 -1.66
N GLY A 254 2.22 14.66 -1.14
CA GLY A 254 0.97 14.99 -0.48
C GLY A 254 1.07 14.78 1.03
N ILE A 255 0.66 15.77 1.84
CA ILE A 255 0.59 15.67 3.30
C ILE A 255 -0.77 16.18 3.74
N THR A 256 -1.53 15.40 4.50
CA THR A 256 -2.86 15.77 5.01
C THR A 256 -2.82 15.89 6.52
N ASN A 257 -3.33 17.00 7.06
CA ASN A 257 -3.58 17.16 8.49
C ASN A 257 -4.91 16.51 8.86
N LEU A 258 -4.87 15.51 9.73
CA LEU A 258 -6.04 14.74 10.12
C LEU A 258 -6.81 15.36 11.30
N SER A 259 -6.28 16.45 11.85
CA SER A 259 -6.84 17.09 13.03
C SER A 259 -7.74 18.29 12.69
N ALA A 260 -8.61 18.63 13.63
CA ALA A 260 -9.48 19.81 13.57
C ALA A 260 -8.77 21.12 13.95
N ASN A 261 -7.45 21.10 14.16
CA ASN A 261 -6.65 22.28 14.47
C ASN A 261 -5.52 22.45 13.43
N PRO A 262 -5.02 23.66 13.17
CA PRO A 262 -3.80 23.83 12.39
C PRO A 262 -2.63 23.05 12.97
N ASN A 263 -1.78 22.49 12.12
CA ASN A 263 -0.64 21.66 12.50
C ASN A 263 0.65 22.20 11.88
N ASP A 264 1.59 22.62 12.72
CA ASP A 264 2.92 23.01 12.27
C ASP A 264 3.75 21.77 11.99
N VAL A 265 4.20 21.62 10.75
CA VAL A 265 5.02 20.51 10.29
C VAL A 265 6.39 21.00 9.85
N THR A 266 7.41 20.22 10.20
CA THR A 266 8.74 20.29 9.60
C THR A 266 8.85 19.21 8.54
N ILE A 267 9.17 19.63 7.31
CA ILE A 267 9.37 18.74 6.16
C ILE A 267 10.87 18.80 5.83
N THR A 268 11.53 17.65 5.84
CA THR A 268 12.98 17.53 5.63
C THR A 268 13.25 16.62 4.45
N PHE A 269 13.93 17.14 3.44
CA PHE A 269 14.55 16.34 2.39
C PHE A 269 15.99 16.02 2.78
N THR A 270 16.40 14.78 2.52
CA THR A 270 17.77 14.31 2.68
C THR A 270 18.20 13.57 1.42
N SER A 271 19.37 13.88 0.87
CA SER A 271 19.92 13.18 -0.30
C SER A 271 20.24 11.72 0.01
N GLU A 272 20.39 10.90 -1.03
CA GLU A 272 20.67 9.46 -0.91
C GLU A 272 21.86 9.15 0.03
N ASP A 273 22.94 9.92 -0.08
CA ASP A 273 24.16 9.81 0.72
C ASP A 273 24.05 10.40 2.14
N GLY A 274 22.94 11.06 2.47
CA GLY A 274 22.73 11.72 3.75
C GLY A 274 23.44 13.07 3.92
N LEU A 275 24.14 13.58 2.89
CA LEU A 275 25.00 14.77 3.01
C LEU A 275 24.22 16.08 2.82
N LEU A 276 23.31 16.15 1.86
CA LEU A 276 22.45 17.31 1.64
C LEU A 276 21.17 17.14 2.44
N VAL A 277 20.95 18.04 3.40
CA VAL A 277 19.71 18.12 4.17
C VAL A 277 19.09 19.50 3.98
N ARG A 278 17.81 19.54 3.58
CA ARG A 278 17.02 20.77 3.51
C ARG A 278 15.74 20.60 4.31
N SER A 279 15.48 21.54 5.21
CA SER A 279 14.26 21.56 6.01
C SER A 279 13.48 22.83 5.78
N ILE A 280 12.17 22.69 5.70
CA ILE A 280 11.22 23.78 5.68
C ILE A 280 10.18 23.58 6.77
N GLN A 281 9.56 24.67 7.21
CA GLN A 281 8.39 24.63 8.07
C GLN A 281 7.16 25.11 7.30
N ARG A 282 6.03 24.48 7.57
CA ARG A 282 4.72 24.83 7.02
C ARG A 282 3.67 24.63 8.11
N THR A 283 2.70 25.53 8.15
CA THR A 283 1.47 25.32 8.90
C THR A 283 0.44 24.72 7.95
N ILE A 284 -0.05 23.51 8.24
CA ILE A 284 -1.16 22.91 7.51
C ILE A 284 -2.46 23.26 8.25
N PRO A 285 -3.44 23.93 7.63
CA PRO A 285 -4.72 24.25 8.26
C PRO A 285 -5.45 23.00 8.81
N ALA A 286 -6.44 23.21 9.67
CA ALA A 286 -7.31 22.13 10.16
C ALA A 286 -7.98 21.41 8.98
N ASN A 287 -7.88 20.07 8.92
CA ASN A 287 -8.29 19.26 7.77
C ASN A 287 -7.66 19.68 6.42
N GLY A 288 -6.61 20.51 6.44
CA GLY A 288 -5.92 20.98 5.26
C GLY A 288 -4.89 19.98 4.75
N ALA A 289 -4.27 20.33 3.62
CA ALA A 289 -3.23 19.52 3.02
C ALA A 289 -2.19 20.37 2.29
N ILE A 290 -1.01 19.78 2.09
CA ILE A 290 0.01 20.24 1.14
C ILE A 290 0.02 19.24 -0.01
N ARG A 291 0.03 19.72 -1.26
CA ARG A 291 0.32 18.89 -2.43
C ARG A 291 1.20 19.66 -3.41
N ASP A 292 2.49 19.35 -3.42
CA ASP A 292 3.45 20.07 -4.27
C ASP A 292 4.55 19.13 -4.77
N ILE A 293 5.20 19.56 -5.83
CA ILE A 293 6.40 18.94 -6.38
C ILE A 293 7.52 19.08 -5.35
N VAL A 294 8.19 17.98 -5.03
CA VAL A 294 9.23 17.98 -3.98
C VAL A 294 10.33 19.00 -4.28
N ARG A 295 10.79 19.07 -5.53
CA ARG A 295 11.78 20.07 -5.94
C ARG A 295 11.34 21.52 -5.67
N ASN A 296 10.09 21.85 -5.94
CA ASN A 296 9.54 23.20 -5.72
C ASN A 296 9.46 23.50 -4.22
N LEU A 297 8.97 22.52 -3.45
CA LEU A 297 8.80 22.64 -2.01
C LEU A 297 10.09 23.04 -1.29
N PHE A 298 11.24 22.49 -1.74
CA PHE A 298 12.56 22.75 -1.17
C PHE A 298 13.40 23.78 -1.95
N GLY A 299 12.91 24.32 -3.07
CA GLY A 299 13.66 25.23 -3.93
C GLY A 299 14.96 24.62 -4.47
N ILE A 300 14.98 23.32 -4.76
CA ILE A 300 16.19 22.62 -5.23
C ILE A 300 16.37 22.85 -6.72
N THR A 301 17.57 23.25 -7.13
CA THR A 301 17.90 23.56 -8.53
C THR A 301 18.79 22.52 -9.20
N ASP A 302 19.23 21.50 -8.46
CA ASP A 302 20.05 20.41 -8.99
C ASP A 302 19.34 19.72 -10.17
N LEU A 303 20.11 19.30 -11.16
CA LEU A 303 19.55 18.71 -12.38
C LEU A 303 18.77 17.43 -12.05
N PHE A 304 19.32 16.59 -11.18
CA PHE A 304 18.71 15.35 -10.73
C PHE A 304 18.72 15.28 -9.21
N LEU A 305 17.54 15.02 -8.66
CA LEU A 305 17.29 14.86 -7.24
C LEU A 305 17.10 13.38 -6.92
N ASN A 306 17.83 12.87 -5.92
CA ASN A 306 17.66 11.52 -5.42
C ASN A 306 17.82 11.50 -3.90
N GLY A 307 16.79 11.06 -3.18
CA GLY A 307 16.81 11.10 -1.72
C GLY A 307 15.55 10.55 -1.08
N TRP A 308 15.23 11.08 0.09
CA TRP A 308 14.05 10.70 0.89
C TRP A 308 13.51 11.92 1.63
N VAL A 309 12.25 11.83 2.08
CA VAL A 309 11.60 12.91 2.83
C VAL A 309 11.08 12.40 4.16
N LYS A 310 11.29 13.18 5.22
CA LYS A 310 10.64 13.03 6.53
C LYS A 310 9.70 14.20 6.78
N VAL A 311 8.55 13.92 7.35
CA VAL A 311 7.63 14.93 7.88
C VAL A 311 7.39 14.68 9.35
N THR A 312 7.57 15.72 10.15
CA THR A 312 7.33 15.70 11.60
C THR A 312 6.35 16.81 11.94
N GLY A 313 5.23 16.47 12.58
CA GLY A 313 4.22 17.41 13.07
C GLY A 313 3.95 17.24 14.56
N LEU A 314 3.04 18.06 15.09
CA LEU A 314 2.56 17.96 16.46
C LEU A 314 1.22 17.22 16.56
N LEU A 315 0.44 17.24 15.49
CA LEU A 315 -0.86 16.58 15.37
C LEU A 315 -0.81 15.47 14.31
N PRO A 316 -1.78 14.53 14.30
CA PRO A 316 -1.81 13.42 13.35
C PRO A 316 -1.80 13.89 11.89
N ILE A 317 -0.93 13.28 11.10
CA ILE A 317 -0.74 13.51 9.67
C ILE A 317 -0.71 12.18 8.91
N THR A 318 -1.07 12.24 7.65
CA THR A 318 -0.81 11.17 6.68
C THR A 318 -0.34 11.78 5.37
N GLY A 319 -0.02 10.95 4.39
CA GLY A 319 0.44 11.45 3.11
C GLY A 319 0.82 10.36 2.13
N PHE A 320 1.33 10.81 0.99
CA PHE A 320 1.82 9.97 -0.09
C PHE A 320 2.92 10.69 -0.85
N VAL A 321 3.74 9.93 -1.58
CA VAL A 321 4.51 10.45 -2.71
C VAL A 321 4.02 9.77 -3.97
N ALA A 322 3.67 10.57 -4.98
CA ALA A 322 3.42 10.08 -6.32
C ALA A 322 4.69 10.26 -7.17
N TYR A 323 5.13 9.20 -7.82
CA TYR A 323 6.24 9.22 -8.76
C TYR A 323 5.69 9.11 -10.17
N ALA A 324 6.30 9.82 -11.11
CA ALA A 324 5.97 9.69 -12.51
C ALA A 324 7.20 9.82 -13.40
N ASP A 325 7.21 9.12 -14.53
CA ASP A 325 8.00 9.54 -15.69
C ASP A 325 7.15 10.44 -16.58
N THR A 326 7.57 11.68 -16.73
CA THR A 326 6.89 12.69 -17.56
C THR A 326 7.16 12.53 -19.06
N VAL A 327 8.06 11.61 -19.45
CA VAL A 327 8.30 11.25 -20.86
C VAL A 327 7.38 10.11 -21.29
N ALA A 328 7.42 8.96 -20.61
CA ALA A 328 6.68 7.77 -21.00
C ALA A 328 5.24 7.71 -20.45
N GLY A 329 4.96 8.31 -19.28
CA GLY A 329 3.60 8.44 -18.76
C GLY A 329 3.24 7.57 -17.56
N GLU A 330 4.17 6.80 -16.98
CA GLU A 330 3.89 5.99 -15.77
C GLU A 330 3.66 6.83 -14.52
N VAL A 331 2.80 6.34 -13.60
CA VAL A 331 2.56 6.97 -12.30
C VAL A 331 2.29 5.89 -11.25
N ALA A 332 2.90 5.99 -10.07
CA ALA A 332 2.53 5.19 -8.91
C ALA A 332 2.42 6.07 -7.66
N ILE A 333 1.49 5.72 -6.77
CA ILE A 333 1.33 6.39 -5.47
C ILE A 333 1.84 5.47 -4.37
N VAL A 334 2.79 5.97 -3.59
CA VAL A 334 3.32 5.26 -2.42
C VAL A 334 2.82 5.96 -1.16
N PRO A 335 2.08 5.26 -0.29
CA PRO A 335 1.64 5.82 0.98
C PRO A 335 2.82 6.05 1.91
N THR A 336 2.63 6.97 2.85
CA THR A 336 3.65 7.25 3.86
C THR A 336 3.87 6.09 4.84
N GLN A 337 5.05 6.04 5.47
CA GLN A 337 5.39 5.04 6.48
C GLN A 337 5.70 5.70 7.83
N SER A 338 4.98 5.30 8.88
CA SER A 338 5.14 5.85 10.24
C SER A 338 5.99 4.99 11.17
N GLU A 339 6.19 3.71 10.85
CA GLU A 339 6.92 2.76 11.70
C GLU A 339 7.98 2.01 10.88
N PRO A 340 9.27 2.08 11.26
CA PRO A 340 10.30 1.29 10.62
C PRO A 340 10.19 -0.17 11.09
N GLN A 341 10.61 -1.11 10.26
CA GLN A 341 10.53 -2.56 10.53
C GLN A 341 11.90 -3.23 10.41
N ALA A 342 12.16 -4.22 11.25
CA ALA A 342 13.33 -5.09 11.11
C ALA A 342 13.11 -6.17 10.02
N ASN A 343 11.86 -6.43 9.65
CA ASN A 343 11.49 -7.40 8.63
C ASN A 343 10.44 -6.77 7.71
N LEU A 344 10.76 -6.67 6.41
CA LEU A 344 9.84 -6.18 5.37
C LEU A 344 9.51 -7.33 4.43
N LEU A 345 8.25 -7.42 4.02
CA LEU A 345 7.77 -8.40 3.04
C LEU A 345 7.05 -7.68 1.91
N PHE A 346 7.46 -7.93 0.67
CA PHE A 346 6.82 -7.36 -0.51
C PHE A 346 6.20 -8.47 -1.35
N ALA A 347 4.88 -8.39 -1.55
CA ALA A 347 4.05 -9.54 -1.88
C ALA A 347 4.09 -10.00 -3.35
N HIS A 348 4.96 -9.42 -4.17
CA HIS A 348 5.07 -9.76 -5.57
C HIS A 348 6.51 -9.58 -6.07
N ILE A 349 6.85 -10.24 -7.18
CA ILE A 349 8.07 -9.97 -7.95
C ILE A 349 7.66 -9.99 -9.42
N ALA A 350 7.91 -8.88 -10.12
CA ALA A 350 7.80 -8.78 -11.57
C ALA A 350 9.15 -8.27 -12.12
N ASP A 351 10.03 -9.20 -12.48
CA ASP A 351 11.43 -8.92 -12.81
C ASP A 351 11.91 -9.65 -14.08
N LEU A 352 11.02 -10.22 -14.88
CA LEU A 352 11.33 -10.75 -16.22
C LEU A 352 10.76 -9.86 -17.31
N PRO A 353 11.34 -9.81 -18.53
CA PRO A 353 10.79 -9.01 -19.63
C PRO A 353 9.27 -9.24 -19.82
N PRO A 354 8.45 -8.16 -19.90
CA PRO A 354 8.85 -6.76 -20.05
C PRO A 354 9.11 -5.99 -18.75
N TRP A 355 9.09 -6.64 -17.59
CA TRP A 355 9.14 -6.02 -16.27
C TRP A 355 10.56 -5.88 -15.69
N LEU A 356 10.65 -5.01 -14.69
CA LEU A 356 11.75 -4.81 -13.76
C LEU A 356 11.16 -4.54 -12.38
N THR A 357 11.79 -5.08 -11.33
CA THR A 357 11.48 -4.74 -9.94
C THR A 357 12.60 -3.87 -9.37
N GLY A 358 12.24 -2.73 -8.78
CA GLY A 358 13.11 -1.85 -8.02
C GLY A 358 12.71 -1.84 -6.55
N LEU A 359 13.70 -1.73 -5.67
CA LEU A 359 13.48 -1.63 -4.23
C LEU A 359 14.32 -0.50 -3.67
N ALA A 360 13.70 0.29 -2.79
CA ALA A 360 14.38 1.32 -2.03
C ALA A 360 14.28 1.03 -0.54
N LEU A 361 15.41 1.15 0.17
CA LEU A 361 15.52 0.94 1.61
C LEU A 361 16.10 2.20 2.26
N LEU A 362 15.53 2.60 3.40
CA LEU A 362 15.89 3.81 4.14
C LEU A 362 16.21 3.47 5.60
N ASN A 363 17.39 3.89 6.06
CA ASN A 363 17.79 3.82 7.46
C ASN A 363 17.75 5.21 8.09
N THR A 364 16.68 5.55 8.78
CA THR A 364 16.60 6.81 9.56
C THR A 364 17.22 6.70 10.96
N GLY A 365 17.79 5.55 11.30
CA GLY A 365 18.38 5.29 12.61
C GLY A 365 19.72 6.00 12.79
N SER A 366 20.30 5.86 14.00
CA SER A 366 21.58 6.45 14.37
C SER A 366 22.79 5.51 14.18
N ARG A 367 22.54 4.26 13.79
CA ARG A 367 23.58 3.25 13.54
C ARG A 367 23.39 2.64 12.15
N ALA A 368 24.47 2.15 11.55
CA ALA A 368 24.38 1.41 10.29
C ALA A 368 23.49 0.17 10.47
N ALA A 369 22.68 -0.11 9.45
CA ALA A 369 21.81 -1.27 9.36
C ALA A 369 22.51 -2.36 8.54
N ASN A 370 22.67 -3.56 9.08
CA ASN A 370 23.05 -4.72 8.29
C ASN A 370 21.80 -5.25 7.60
N ILE A 371 21.76 -5.13 6.27
CA ILE A 371 20.65 -5.53 5.42
C ILE A 371 20.93 -6.88 4.79
N GLU A 372 19.92 -7.72 4.77
CA GLU A 372 19.87 -8.97 4.01
C GLU A 372 18.59 -9.00 3.17
N ILE A 373 18.73 -9.33 1.89
CA ILE A 373 17.62 -9.40 0.94
C ILE A 373 17.50 -10.83 0.44
N PHE A 374 16.26 -11.31 0.31
CA PHE A 374 15.93 -12.64 -0.19
C PHE A 374 14.80 -12.52 -1.20
N ALA A 375 14.97 -13.15 -2.36
CA ALA A 375 13.93 -13.32 -3.36
C ALA A 375 13.45 -14.77 -3.32
N LEU A 376 12.15 -14.96 -3.14
CA LEU A 376 11.53 -16.29 -3.00
C LEU A 376 10.64 -16.57 -4.20
N ALA A 377 10.62 -17.82 -4.65
CA ALA A 377 9.70 -18.31 -5.67
C ALA A 377 8.29 -18.53 -5.06
N PRO A 378 7.23 -18.69 -5.88
CA PRO A 378 5.87 -18.94 -5.39
C PRO A 378 5.75 -20.16 -4.46
N ASP A 379 6.53 -21.22 -4.70
CA ASP A 379 6.56 -22.43 -3.85
C ASP A 379 7.28 -22.22 -2.50
N GLY A 380 7.80 -21.02 -2.26
CA GLY A 380 8.54 -20.64 -1.07
C GLY A 380 10.02 -21.01 -1.10
N SER A 381 10.55 -21.51 -2.23
CA SER A 381 11.98 -21.81 -2.37
C SER A 381 12.82 -20.56 -2.67
N LEU A 382 14.11 -20.58 -2.33
CA LEU A 382 15.03 -19.46 -2.55
C LEU A 382 15.39 -19.34 -4.04
N ILE A 383 15.17 -18.17 -4.63
CA ILE A 383 15.75 -17.80 -5.93
C ILE A 383 17.21 -17.37 -5.71
N GLY A 384 17.40 -16.49 -4.73
CA GLY A 384 18.70 -16.06 -4.24
C GLY A 384 18.52 -15.11 -3.05
N GLY A 385 19.58 -14.92 -2.27
CA GLY A 385 19.57 -13.99 -1.16
C GLY A 385 20.89 -13.94 -0.41
N ALA A 386 20.89 -13.33 0.78
CA ALA A 386 22.09 -13.09 1.57
C ALA A 386 22.89 -14.34 1.98
N GLU A 387 22.36 -15.54 1.75
CA GLU A 387 23.02 -16.82 2.00
C GLU A 387 23.86 -17.32 0.80
N ASN A 388 23.48 -16.98 -0.43
CA ASN A 388 24.15 -17.45 -1.65
C ASN A 388 24.51 -16.33 -2.66
N VAL A 389 24.16 -15.08 -2.38
CA VAL A 389 24.43 -13.94 -3.25
C VAL A 389 25.09 -12.82 -2.44
N ALA A 390 26.37 -12.56 -2.72
CA ALA A 390 27.16 -11.58 -1.96
C ALA A 390 26.58 -10.17 -2.00
N THR A 391 25.98 -9.76 -3.13
CA THR A 391 25.35 -8.45 -3.31
C THR A 391 24.02 -8.29 -2.59
N ALA A 392 23.43 -9.37 -2.06
CA ALA A 392 22.19 -9.36 -1.30
C ALA A 392 22.41 -9.13 0.21
N ARG A 393 23.65 -8.84 0.63
CA ARG A 393 24.02 -8.44 1.99
C ARG A 393 24.88 -7.18 1.94
N PHE A 394 24.52 -6.16 2.70
CA PHE A 394 25.30 -4.92 2.77
C PHE A 394 25.01 -4.13 4.05
N ALA A 395 25.90 -3.21 4.41
CA ALA A 395 25.63 -2.21 5.44
C ALA A 395 24.99 -0.98 4.79
N LEU A 396 23.85 -0.54 5.31
CA LEU A 396 23.19 0.72 4.97
C LEU A 396 23.51 1.74 6.08
N PRO A 397 24.34 2.77 5.82
CA PRO A 397 24.70 3.77 6.82
C PRO A 397 23.50 4.46 7.48
N ALA A 398 23.73 5.05 8.65
CA ALA A 398 22.72 5.85 9.34
C ALA A 398 22.37 7.12 8.54
N GLY A 399 21.09 7.46 8.44
CA GLY A 399 20.61 8.66 7.75
C GLY A 399 20.63 8.59 6.22
N THR A 400 20.94 7.42 5.65
CA THR A 400 21.04 7.22 4.20
C THR A 400 19.95 6.30 3.68
N LYS A 401 19.77 6.32 2.36
CA LYS A 401 18.91 5.37 1.64
C LYS A 401 19.70 4.69 0.54
N THR A 402 19.14 3.62 -0.03
CA THR A 402 19.62 3.05 -1.28
C THR A 402 18.42 2.67 -2.14
N SER A 403 18.54 2.79 -3.46
CA SER A 403 17.54 2.30 -4.42
C SER A 403 18.22 1.62 -5.58
N LYS A 404 17.88 0.35 -5.84
CA LYS A 404 18.45 -0.45 -6.92
C LYS A 404 17.39 -1.38 -7.52
N LEU A 405 17.65 -1.88 -8.73
CA LEU A 405 16.90 -2.99 -9.28
C LEU A 405 17.16 -4.24 -8.42
N LEU A 406 16.14 -5.08 -8.25
CA LEU A 406 16.25 -6.35 -7.54
C LEU A 406 17.36 -7.22 -8.15
N SER A 407 17.46 -7.23 -9.48
CA SER A 407 18.49 -7.93 -10.24
C SER A 407 19.93 -7.43 -10.00
N GLN A 408 20.12 -6.21 -9.46
CA GLN A 408 21.44 -5.73 -9.05
C GLN A 408 21.88 -6.32 -7.71
N TRP A 409 20.94 -6.79 -6.89
CA TRP A 409 21.27 -7.51 -5.65
C TRP A 409 21.21 -9.03 -5.83
N ILE A 410 20.25 -9.53 -6.60
CA ILE A 410 19.99 -10.95 -6.83
C ILE A 410 19.83 -11.17 -8.34
N PRO A 411 20.92 -11.26 -9.13
CA PRO A 411 20.84 -11.41 -10.59
C PRO A 411 20.02 -12.62 -11.06
N GLN A 412 19.90 -13.66 -10.22
CA GLN A 412 19.13 -14.88 -10.49
C GLN A 412 17.63 -14.61 -10.72
N THR A 413 17.09 -13.46 -10.31
CA THR A 413 15.70 -13.10 -10.61
C THR A 413 15.44 -12.95 -12.10
N GLN A 414 16.45 -12.56 -12.88
CA GLN A 414 16.37 -12.37 -14.34
C GLN A 414 16.55 -13.67 -15.15
N THR A 415 16.94 -14.78 -14.51
CA THR A 415 17.18 -16.06 -15.19
C THR A 415 16.04 -17.06 -14.98
N ARG A 416 14.93 -16.60 -14.40
CA ARG A 416 13.73 -17.40 -14.13
C ARG A 416 12.90 -17.60 -15.40
N THR A 417 11.95 -18.54 -15.35
CA THR A 417 10.99 -18.80 -16.43
C THR A 417 9.63 -18.12 -16.24
N SER A 418 9.35 -17.60 -15.05
CA SER A 418 8.11 -16.90 -14.72
C SER A 418 8.29 -15.93 -13.55
N ASP A 419 7.50 -14.85 -13.58
CA ASP A 419 7.32 -13.89 -12.48
C ASP A 419 6.49 -14.48 -11.33
N GLY A 420 6.38 -13.74 -10.23
CA GLY A 420 5.74 -14.15 -8.99
C GLY A 420 6.74 -14.52 -7.90
N GLY A 421 6.23 -14.93 -6.75
CA GLY A 421 7.00 -15.00 -5.52
C GLY A 421 6.94 -13.68 -4.75
N PHE A 422 7.90 -13.47 -3.85
CA PHE A 422 7.91 -12.31 -2.95
C PHE A 422 9.33 -11.98 -2.49
N ILE A 423 9.54 -10.74 -2.06
CA ILE A 423 10.81 -10.28 -1.48
C ILE A 423 10.69 -10.26 0.03
N TYR A 424 11.71 -10.76 0.72
CA TYR A 424 11.88 -10.63 2.15
C TYR A 424 13.17 -9.86 2.45
N VAL A 425 13.07 -8.81 3.27
CA VAL A 425 14.22 -8.04 3.74
C VAL A 425 14.33 -8.21 5.24
N ARG A 426 15.52 -8.56 5.72
CA ARG A 426 15.86 -8.64 7.15
C ARG A 426 16.91 -7.59 7.48
N SER A 427 16.72 -6.92 8.61
CA SER A 427 17.69 -5.99 9.17
C SER A 427 17.86 -6.17 10.68
N ASP A 428 19.07 -5.92 11.18
CA ASP A 428 19.37 -5.88 12.61
C ASP A 428 18.90 -4.58 13.30
N VAL A 429 18.43 -3.60 12.53
CA VAL A 429 17.80 -2.37 13.02
C VAL A 429 16.54 -2.10 12.20
N PRO A 430 15.51 -1.45 12.77
CA PRO A 430 14.34 -1.09 12.00
C PRO A 430 14.66 -0.13 10.85
N VAL A 431 14.20 -0.44 9.64
CA VAL A 431 14.32 0.37 8.42
C VAL A 431 12.96 0.56 7.73
N TYR A 432 12.88 1.52 6.83
CA TYR A 432 11.73 1.67 5.93
C TYR A 432 12.06 1.11 4.56
N GLY A 433 11.06 0.77 3.76
CA GLY A 433 11.30 0.31 2.41
C GLY A 433 10.08 0.32 1.51
N ILE A 434 10.30 0.46 0.21
CA ILE A 434 9.27 0.41 -0.82
C ILE A 434 9.75 -0.48 -1.96
N GLU A 435 8.82 -1.18 -2.61
CA GLU A 435 9.05 -1.85 -3.88
C GLU A 435 8.21 -1.16 -4.95
N LEU A 436 8.83 -0.89 -6.08
CA LEU A 436 8.14 -0.52 -7.31
C LEU A 436 8.48 -1.56 -8.37
N PHE A 437 7.50 -2.12 -9.06
CA PHE A 437 7.78 -2.79 -10.33
C PHE A 437 7.25 -1.96 -11.48
N PHE A 438 7.93 -2.06 -12.61
CA PHE A 438 7.64 -1.24 -13.78
C PHE A 438 8.00 -1.94 -15.08
N SER A 439 7.33 -1.53 -16.13
CA SER A 439 7.65 -1.97 -17.49
C SER A 439 8.98 -1.34 -17.95
N ARG A 440 9.77 -2.05 -18.74
CA ARG A 440 10.98 -1.51 -19.39
C ARG A 440 10.70 -0.36 -20.35
N SER A 441 9.45 -0.23 -20.81
CA SER A 441 8.96 0.89 -21.61
C SER A 441 8.55 2.11 -20.78
N LEU A 442 8.57 2.00 -19.45
CA LEU A 442 8.16 3.05 -18.50
C LEU A 442 6.71 3.55 -18.70
N LEU A 443 5.83 2.69 -19.21
CA LEU A 443 4.39 2.97 -19.35
C LEU A 443 3.62 2.58 -18.07
N ILE A 444 4.18 1.64 -17.31
CA ILE A 444 3.57 1.06 -16.11
C ILE A 444 4.55 1.16 -14.98
N LEU A 445 4.10 1.69 -13.85
CA LEU A 445 4.77 1.71 -12.56
C LEU A 445 3.73 1.35 -11.51
N SER A 446 4.06 0.43 -10.61
CA SER A 446 3.15 0.03 -9.55
C SER A 446 3.86 -0.13 -8.21
N ASN A 447 3.20 0.32 -7.15
CA ASN A 447 3.71 0.20 -5.79
C ASN A 447 3.28 -1.12 -5.13
N VAL A 448 4.25 -1.86 -4.63
CA VAL A 448 4.02 -2.98 -3.72
C VAL A 448 4.40 -2.49 -2.32
N ALA A 449 3.39 -2.26 -1.49
CA ALA A 449 3.61 -1.77 -0.13
C ALA A 449 4.41 -2.79 0.70
N ALA A 450 5.32 -2.28 1.55
CA ALA A 450 6.03 -3.12 2.50
C ALA A 450 5.06 -3.63 3.56
N GLY A 451 4.79 -4.92 3.54
CA GLY A 451 4.13 -5.61 4.61
C GLY A 451 5.08 -5.93 5.76
N LYS A 452 4.50 -6.23 6.92
CA LYS A 452 5.22 -6.59 8.14
C LYS A 452 4.96 -8.03 8.54
N ILE A 453 5.97 -8.69 9.09
CA ILE A 453 5.74 -9.98 9.76
C ILE A 453 4.99 -9.69 11.07
N VAL A 454 3.75 -10.17 11.15
CA VAL A 454 2.91 -9.95 12.33
C VAL A 454 3.49 -10.65 13.56
N PRO A 455 3.30 -10.08 14.77
CA PRO A 455 3.75 -10.72 16.01
C PRO A 455 3.26 -12.15 16.13
N GLY A 456 4.15 -13.06 16.56
CA GLY A 456 3.85 -14.50 16.69
C GLY A 456 4.20 -15.35 15.45
N ILE A 457 4.48 -14.73 14.31
CA ILE A 457 5.04 -15.43 13.14
C ILE A 457 6.55 -15.20 13.10
N THR A 458 7.30 -16.30 12.96
CA THR A 458 8.73 -16.25 12.66
C THR A 458 8.94 -16.70 11.23
N TYR A 459 9.42 -15.79 10.37
CA TYR A 459 9.83 -16.13 9.02
C TYR A 459 11.34 -16.38 8.97
N VAL A 460 11.72 -17.54 8.44
CA VAL A 460 13.11 -17.89 8.18
C VAL A 460 13.20 -18.27 6.70
N PRO A 461 13.98 -17.52 5.89
CA PRO A 461 14.24 -17.88 4.51
C PRO A 461 14.75 -19.33 4.42
N PRO A 462 14.34 -20.10 3.40
CA PRO A 462 14.89 -21.43 3.19
C PRO A 462 16.36 -21.35 2.74
N PRO A 463 17.15 -22.42 2.97
CA PRO A 463 18.51 -22.49 2.45
C PRO A 463 18.54 -22.50 0.92
N PRO A 464 19.68 -22.16 0.29
CA PRO A 464 19.90 -22.37 -1.14
C PRO A 464 19.70 -23.85 -1.50
N ARG A 465 19.20 -24.10 -2.72
CA ARG A 465 19.12 -25.47 -3.27
C ARG A 465 20.47 -25.98 -3.73
#